data_AF-A0A4Y2N4Y0-F1
#
_entry.id   AF-A0A4Y2N4Y0-F1
#
_cell.length_a   1.000
_cell.length_b   1.000
_cell.length_c   1.000
_cell.angle_alpha   90.00
_cell.angle_beta   90.00
_cell.angle_gamma   90.00
#
_symmetry.space_group_name_H-M   'P 1'
#
loop_
_entity.id
_entity.type
_entity.pdbx_description
1 polymer ?
#
loop_
_entity_poly.entity_id
_entity_poly.type
_entity_poly.pdbx_seq_one_letter_code
_entity_poly.pdbx_strand_id
1 'polypeptide(L)'
;MDRDVFIYWFKCIFVPSVISELKVKGKPEDSKVILLIDNCRAHPSDAELRHGNISAMFLPPNVTSLIQPMDQGIIQNLKMVYRKNFMRRLINAEGTLTEFQSSFTIKDAIYGLASSWNAVKPRTLRRGWRKLLFVTHFCSDSSDDEFEGFRCKKSELTDIMEALKNGCTKNSSLTQLEMPEIENWMNVDKNIPVTETLTEEELIRKMIAPEEETNDILHLF
;
A
#
# COMPACT_ATOMS: atom_id res chain seq x y z
N MET A 1 -5.27 3.59 -12.44
CA MET A 1 -6.38 2.65 -12.73
C MET A 1 -7.45 3.50 -13.38
N ASP A 2 -7.95 3.10 -14.56
CA ASP A 2 -9.07 3.81 -15.18
C ASP A 2 -10.40 3.46 -14.49
N ARG A 3 -11.44 4.22 -14.81
CA ARG A 3 -12.78 4.08 -14.23
C ARG A 3 -13.36 2.68 -14.45
N ASP A 4 -13.21 2.11 -15.64
CA ASP A 4 -13.86 0.85 -16.03
C ASP A 4 -13.23 -0.36 -15.31
N VAL A 5 -11.90 -0.37 -15.19
CA VAL A 5 -11.17 -1.36 -14.39
C VAL A 5 -11.58 -1.29 -12.92
N PHE A 6 -11.78 -0.08 -12.37
CA PHE A 6 -12.24 0.09 -10.99
C PHE A 6 -13.65 -0.46 -10.78
N ILE A 7 -14.58 -0.13 -11.70
CA ILE A 7 -15.96 -0.64 -11.66
C ILE A 7 -15.99 -2.16 -11.77
N TYR A 8 -15.20 -2.73 -12.68
CA TYR A 8 -15.07 -4.18 -12.82
C TYR A 8 -14.56 -4.80 -11.52
N TRP A 9 -13.48 -4.27 -10.95
CA TRP A 9 -12.97 -4.75 -9.66
C TRP A 9 -14.03 -4.68 -8.55
N PHE A 10 -14.76 -3.55 -8.44
CA PHE A 10 -15.80 -3.38 -7.42
C PHE A 10 -16.91 -4.43 -7.57
N LYS A 11 -17.47 -4.57 -8.77
CA LYS A 11 -18.64 -5.42 -9.04
C LYS A 11 -18.30 -6.91 -9.10
N CYS A 12 -17.18 -7.26 -9.71
CA CYS A 12 -16.83 -8.65 -10.02
C CYS A 12 -15.89 -9.27 -8.99
N ILE A 13 -15.15 -8.48 -8.22
CA ILE A 13 -14.16 -8.99 -7.25
C ILE A 13 -14.54 -8.61 -5.82
N PHE A 14 -14.67 -7.31 -5.52
CA PHE A 14 -14.89 -6.82 -4.16
C PHE A 14 -16.26 -7.27 -3.60
N VAL A 15 -17.36 -6.97 -4.29
CA VAL A 15 -18.72 -7.31 -3.84
C VAL A 15 -18.89 -8.82 -3.58
N PRO A 16 -18.54 -9.74 -4.51
CA PRO A 16 -18.65 -11.17 -4.25
C PRO A 16 -17.79 -11.64 -3.08
N SER A 17 -16.57 -11.11 -2.95
CA SER A 17 -15.66 -11.45 -1.84
C SER A 17 -16.23 -11.04 -0.49
N VAL A 18 -16.80 -9.83 -0.40
CA VAL A 18 -17.45 -9.33 0.83
C VAL A 18 -18.67 -10.16 1.19
N ILE A 19 -19.53 -10.48 0.22
CA ILE A 19 -20.72 -11.31 0.46
C ILE A 19 -20.31 -12.69 0.99
N SER A 20 -19.29 -13.31 0.37
CA SER A 20 -18.75 -14.60 0.82
C SER A 20 -18.22 -14.51 2.26
N GLU A 21 -17.45 -13.47 2.57
CA GLU A 21 -16.86 -13.27 3.90
C GLU A 21 -17.92 -13.01 4.98
N LEU A 22 -18.97 -12.24 4.67
CA LEU A 22 -20.10 -12.01 5.58
C LEU A 22 -20.84 -13.33 5.88
N LYS A 23 -21.06 -14.17 4.86
CA LYS A 23 -21.67 -15.50 5.02
C LYS A 23 -20.82 -16.41 5.90
N VAL A 24 -19.51 -16.49 5.64
CA VAL A 24 -18.57 -17.27 6.47
C VAL A 24 -18.58 -16.82 7.92
N LYS A 25 -18.75 -15.51 8.16
CA LYS A 25 -18.85 -14.91 9.50
C LYS A 25 -20.25 -14.96 10.12
N GLY A 26 -21.23 -15.58 9.46
CA GLY A 26 -22.62 -15.67 9.95
C GLY A 26 -23.30 -14.32 10.11
N LYS A 27 -22.90 -13.31 9.32
CA LYS A 27 -23.54 -11.99 9.34
C LYS A 27 -24.86 -12.01 8.55
N PRO A 28 -25.87 -11.25 8.98
CA PRO A 28 -27.14 -11.13 8.26
C PRO A 28 -26.94 -10.69 6.80
N GLU A 29 -27.78 -11.17 5.89
CA GLU A 29 -27.71 -10.81 4.46
C GLU A 29 -27.99 -9.32 4.20
N ASP A 30 -28.68 -8.65 5.12
CA ASP A 30 -28.97 -7.22 5.08
C ASP A 30 -27.89 -6.35 5.75
N SER A 31 -26.74 -6.94 6.12
CA SER A 31 -25.61 -6.19 6.69
C SER A 31 -25.14 -5.08 5.77
N LYS A 32 -25.04 -3.87 6.32
CA LYS A 32 -24.50 -2.71 5.60
C LYS A 32 -22.97 -2.72 5.60
N VAL A 33 -22.37 -2.53 4.42
CA VAL A 33 -20.91 -2.47 4.24
C VAL A 33 -20.53 -1.19 3.52
N ILE A 34 -19.50 -0.52 4.04
CA ILE A 34 -18.93 0.68 3.44
C ILE A 34 -17.51 0.38 2.99
N LEU A 35 -17.24 0.62 1.71
CA LEU A 35 -15.89 0.69 1.16
C LEU A 35 -15.39 2.14 1.26
N LEU A 36 -14.35 2.38 2.07
CA LEU A 36 -13.76 3.71 2.20
C LEU A 36 -12.62 3.88 1.21
N ILE A 37 -12.69 4.94 0.41
CA ILE A 37 -11.76 5.22 -0.69
C ILE A 37 -11.27 6.67 -0.57
N ASP A 38 -10.03 6.93 -0.97
CA ASP A 38 -9.51 8.28 -1.14
C ASP A 38 -10.23 9.04 -2.27
N ASN A 39 -10.27 10.37 -2.13
CA ASN A 39 -10.87 11.26 -3.10
C ASN A 39 -9.91 11.51 -4.28
N CYS A 40 -9.86 10.56 -5.22
CA CYS A 40 -9.09 10.64 -6.46
C CYS A 40 -10.02 10.88 -7.66
N ARG A 41 -9.64 11.79 -8.57
CA ARG A 41 -10.43 12.13 -9.77
C ARG A 41 -10.69 10.94 -10.71
N ALA A 42 -9.86 9.90 -10.64
CA ALA A 42 -10.01 8.70 -11.44
C ALA A 42 -11.08 7.73 -10.92
N HIS A 43 -11.62 7.97 -9.71
CA HIS A 43 -12.60 7.08 -9.11
C HIS A 43 -14.00 7.30 -9.71
N PRO A 44 -14.77 6.22 -9.94
CA PRO A 44 -16.19 6.35 -10.29
C PRO A 44 -16.96 7.06 -9.19
N SER A 45 -18.12 7.64 -9.52
CA SER A 45 -18.97 8.27 -8.51
C SER A 45 -19.49 7.26 -7.47
N ASP A 46 -19.87 7.73 -6.29
CA ASP A 46 -20.43 6.87 -5.22
C ASP A 46 -21.74 6.20 -5.65
N ALA A 47 -22.48 6.82 -6.58
CA ALA A 47 -23.67 6.24 -7.20
C ALA A 47 -23.36 4.97 -8.00
N GLU A 48 -22.21 4.92 -8.67
CA GLU A 48 -21.76 3.77 -9.47
C GLU A 48 -21.18 2.65 -8.61
N LEU A 49 -20.68 3.00 -7.42
CA LEU A 49 -20.07 2.09 -6.45
C LEU A 49 -21.08 1.64 -5.39
N ARG A 50 -22.24 1.15 -5.84
CA ARG A 50 -23.31 0.62 -4.98
C ARG A 50 -23.80 -0.72 -5.49
N HIS A 51 -24.03 -1.64 -4.56
CA HIS A 51 -24.65 -2.94 -4.80
C HIS A 51 -25.42 -3.39 -3.56
N GLY A 52 -26.75 -3.23 -3.57
CA GLY A 52 -27.59 -3.52 -2.41
C GLY A 52 -27.15 -2.72 -1.17
N ASN A 53 -26.79 -3.42 -0.10
CA ASN A 53 -26.32 -2.82 1.16
C ASN A 53 -24.81 -2.54 1.20
N ILE A 54 -24.11 -2.72 0.08
CA ILE A 54 -22.68 -2.44 -0.07
C ILE A 54 -22.52 -1.14 -0.87
N SER A 55 -21.82 -0.16 -0.33
CA SER A 55 -21.58 1.13 -1.00
C SER A 55 -20.18 1.65 -0.75
N ALA A 56 -19.65 2.47 -1.65
CA ALA A 56 -18.44 3.25 -1.39
C ALA A 56 -18.76 4.59 -0.72
N MET A 57 -17.80 5.10 0.05
CA MET A 57 -17.77 6.45 0.59
C MET A 57 -16.37 7.02 0.44
N PHE A 58 -16.29 8.26 -0.02
CA PHE A 58 -15.03 8.96 -0.21
C PHE A 58 -14.61 9.68 1.07
N LEU A 59 -13.33 9.54 1.43
CA LEU A 59 -12.73 10.35 2.47
C LEU A 59 -12.72 11.83 2.04
N PRO A 60 -12.80 12.78 2.98
CA PRO A 60 -12.72 14.19 2.62
C PRO A 60 -11.41 14.50 1.88
N PRO A 61 -11.42 15.50 0.97
CA PRO A 61 -10.20 15.92 0.30
C PRO A 61 -9.15 16.38 1.31
N ASN A 62 -7.87 16.23 0.96
CA ASN A 62 -6.70 16.73 1.71
C ASN A 62 -6.47 16.12 3.11
N VAL A 63 -7.30 15.18 3.57
CA VAL A 63 -7.09 14.45 4.85
C VAL A 63 -6.75 12.98 4.66
N THR A 64 -6.72 12.49 3.42
CA THR A 64 -6.47 11.08 3.08
C THR A 64 -5.23 10.54 3.77
N SER A 65 -4.08 11.21 3.68
CA SER A 65 -2.82 10.76 4.31
C SER A 65 -2.89 10.71 5.84
N LEU A 66 -3.81 11.47 6.47
CA LEU A 66 -3.99 11.53 7.92
C LEU A 66 -4.88 10.42 8.46
N ILE A 67 -5.90 10.01 7.70
CA ILE A 67 -6.95 9.11 8.19
C ILE A 67 -7.11 7.81 7.40
N GLN A 68 -6.61 7.73 6.16
CA GLN A 68 -6.76 6.54 5.32
C GLN A 68 -5.98 5.38 5.95
N PRO A 69 -6.64 4.26 6.29
CA PRO A 69 -5.99 3.16 7.01
C PRO A 69 -4.78 2.55 6.29
N MET A 70 -4.81 2.52 4.95
CA MET A 70 -3.72 2.01 4.13
C MET A 70 -2.44 2.84 4.30
N ASP A 71 -2.60 4.16 4.41
CA ASP A 71 -1.53 5.14 4.65
C ASP A 71 -1.12 5.24 6.12
N GLN A 72 -1.93 4.72 7.05
CA GLN A 72 -1.56 4.52 8.45
C GLN A 72 -0.62 3.31 8.64
N GLY A 73 0.23 3.08 7.64
CA GLY A 73 1.38 2.19 7.64
C GLY A 73 1.12 0.70 7.38
N ILE A 74 -0.09 0.34 6.93
CA ILE A 74 -0.34 -0.97 6.31
C ILE A 74 0.53 -1.10 5.04
N ILE A 75 0.52 -0.09 4.16
CA ILE A 75 1.37 -0.07 2.95
C ILE A 75 2.84 -0.11 3.32
N GLN A 76 3.27 0.69 4.30
CA GLN A 76 4.66 0.71 4.76
C GLN A 76 5.12 -0.67 5.26
N ASN A 77 4.28 -1.35 6.05
CA ASN A 77 4.57 -2.70 6.52
C ASN A 77 4.68 -3.70 5.37
N LEU A 78 3.74 -3.67 4.43
CA LEU A 78 3.75 -4.53 3.24
C LEU A 78 5.04 -4.35 2.44
N LYS A 79 5.40 -3.10 2.13
CA LYS A 79 6.61 -2.77 1.37
C LYS A 79 7.86 -3.27 2.08
N MET A 80 7.96 -3.07 3.40
CA MET A 80 9.08 -3.56 4.19
C MET A 80 9.21 -5.08 4.14
N VAL A 81 8.11 -5.81 4.31
CA VAL A 81 8.13 -7.28 4.26
C VAL A 81 8.55 -7.76 2.87
N TYR A 82 8.00 -7.16 1.82
CA TYR A 82 8.39 -7.45 0.43
C TYR A 82 9.89 -7.24 0.22
N ARG A 83 10.37 -6.10 0.70
CA ARG A 83 11.76 -5.70 0.63
C ARG A 83 12.70 -6.69 1.31
N LYS A 84 12.37 -7.07 2.55
CA LYS A 84 13.11 -8.09 3.31
C LYS A 84 13.19 -9.42 2.57
N ASN A 85 12.07 -9.87 2.00
CA ASN A 85 12.01 -11.13 1.26
C ASN A 85 12.78 -11.07 -0.06
N PHE A 86 12.72 -9.95 -0.77
CA PHE A 86 13.51 -9.71 -1.98
C PHE A 86 15.01 -9.78 -1.67
N MET A 87 15.47 -9.08 -0.62
CA MET A 87 16.87 -9.13 -0.20
C MET A 87 17.33 -10.56 0.12
N ARG A 88 16.54 -11.32 0.88
CA ARG A 88 16.86 -12.73 1.17
C ARG A 88 16.98 -13.59 -0.10
N ARG A 89 16.10 -13.39 -1.07
CA ARG A 89 16.17 -14.09 -2.36
C ARG A 89 17.44 -13.72 -3.11
N LEU A 90 17.79 -12.43 -3.13
CA LEU A 90 19.00 -11.94 -3.78
C LEU A 90 20.27 -12.52 -3.13
N ILE A 91 20.32 -12.57 -1.80
CA ILE A 91 21.47 -13.10 -1.03
C ILE A 91 21.65 -14.60 -1.25
N ASN A 92 20.54 -15.34 -1.37
CA ASN A 92 20.56 -16.78 -1.58
C ASN A 92 20.58 -17.17 -3.06
N ALA A 93 20.58 -16.20 -3.99
CA ALA A 93 20.65 -16.48 -5.40
C ALA A 93 22.03 -16.96 -5.80
N GLU A 94 22.08 -17.99 -6.64
CA GLU A 94 23.32 -18.40 -7.28
C GLU A 94 23.65 -17.43 -8.43
N GLY A 95 24.94 -17.11 -8.58
CA GLY A 95 25.42 -16.22 -9.63
C GLY A 95 25.68 -14.78 -9.19
N THR A 96 25.85 -13.91 -10.17
CA THR A 96 26.13 -12.48 -10.01
C THR A 96 24.84 -11.67 -9.85
N LEU A 97 24.97 -10.40 -9.44
CA LEU A 97 23.82 -9.50 -9.29
C LEU A 97 23.10 -9.32 -10.63
N THR A 98 23.87 -9.21 -11.71
CA THR A 98 23.36 -9.04 -13.07
C THR A 98 22.56 -10.25 -13.55
N GLU A 99 23.01 -11.47 -13.23
CA GLU A 99 22.30 -12.71 -13.54
C GLU A 99 20.99 -12.82 -12.75
N PHE A 100 21.00 -12.46 -11.46
CA PHE A 100 19.77 -12.38 -10.67
C PHE A 100 18.78 -11.36 -11.25
N GLN A 101 19.25 -10.15 -11.57
CA GLN A 101 18.41 -9.09 -12.12
C GLN A 101 17.78 -9.50 -13.47
N SER A 102 18.55 -10.21 -14.30
CA SER A 102 18.09 -10.69 -15.61
C SER A 102 17.11 -11.87 -15.50
N SER A 103 17.21 -12.66 -14.43
CA SER A 103 16.29 -13.78 -14.17
C SER A 103 15.05 -13.39 -13.35
N PHE A 104 15.04 -12.23 -12.68
CA PHE A 104 13.91 -11.79 -11.87
C PHE A 104 12.74 -11.29 -12.73
N THR A 105 11.62 -12.01 -12.69
CA THR A 105 10.47 -11.73 -13.56
C THR A 105 9.34 -10.96 -12.86
N ILE A 106 8.37 -10.45 -13.63
CA ILE A 106 7.12 -9.89 -13.08
C ILE A 106 6.36 -10.95 -12.26
N LYS A 107 6.39 -12.22 -12.69
CA LYS A 107 5.79 -13.33 -11.94
C LYS A 107 6.40 -13.41 -10.54
N ASP A 108 7.72 -13.34 -10.43
CA ASP A 108 8.42 -13.32 -9.14
C ASP A 108 8.01 -12.15 -8.25
N ALA A 109 7.83 -10.97 -8.84
CA ALA A 109 7.37 -9.78 -8.13
C ALA A 109 5.94 -9.97 -7.60
N ILE A 110 5.01 -10.50 -8.40
CA ILE A 110 3.62 -10.74 -8.00
C ILE A 110 3.55 -11.76 -6.87
N TYR A 111 4.25 -12.89 -6.98
CA TYR A 111 4.30 -13.88 -5.89
C TYR A 111 4.96 -13.33 -4.63
N GLY A 112 6.02 -12.54 -4.79
CA GLY A 112 6.65 -11.83 -3.67
C GLY A 112 5.67 -10.91 -2.95
N LEU A 113 4.86 -10.15 -3.70
CA LEU A 113 3.84 -9.26 -3.15
C LEU A 113 2.74 -10.03 -2.41
N ALA A 114 2.22 -11.10 -3.02
CA ALA A 114 1.21 -11.96 -2.41
C ALA A 114 1.72 -12.60 -1.11
N SER A 115 2.95 -13.15 -1.13
CA SER A 115 3.58 -13.71 0.07
C SER A 115 3.78 -12.65 1.16
N SER A 116 4.08 -11.42 0.78
CA SER A 116 4.30 -10.32 1.73
C SER A 116 2.99 -9.83 2.34
N TRP A 117 1.91 -9.78 1.56
CA TRP A 117 0.56 -9.49 2.05
C TRP A 117 0.09 -10.53 3.07
N ASN A 118 0.32 -11.82 2.80
CA ASN A 118 -0.03 -12.90 3.73
C ASN A 118 0.74 -12.83 5.07
N ALA A 119 1.90 -12.16 5.10
CA ALA A 119 2.67 -11.94 6.31
C ALA A 119 2.23 -10.68 7.10
N VAL A 120 1.39 -9.81 6.53
CA VAL A 120 0.81 -8.66 7.23
C VAL A 120 -0.11 -9.17 8.34
N LYS A 121 0.23 -8.85 9.58
CA LYS A 121 -0.48 -9.38 10.75
C LYS A 121 -1.82 -8.66 10.96
N PRO A 122 -2.87 -9.34 11.47
CA PRO A 122 -4.15 -8.71 11.80
C PRO A 122 -4.01 -7.50 12.75
N ARG A 123 -3.02 -7.50 13.64
CA ARG A 123 -2.70 -6.35 14.50
C ARG A 123 -2.29 -5.10 13.71
N THR A 124 -1.60 -5.26 12.58
CA THR A 124 -1.20 -4.16 11.70
C THR A 124 -2.44 -3.54 11.06
N LEU A 125 -3.34 -4.39 10.56
CA LEU A 125 -4.62 -3.94 10.01
C LEU A 125 -5.41 -3.17 11.07
N ARG A 126 -5.69 -3.77 12.24
CA ARG A 126 -6.43 -3.09 13.33
C ARG A 126 -5.82 -1.75 13.73
N ARG A 127 -4.49 -1.65 13.78
CA ARG A 127 -3.79 -0.40 14.10
C ARG A 127 -3.94 0.65 12.99
N GLY A 128 -3.88 0.28 11.72
CA GLY A 128 -4.09 1.21 10.60
C GLY A 128 -5.49 1.84 10.63
N TRP A 129 -6.50 1.07 11.02
CA TRP A 129 -7.87 1.55 11.17
C TRP A 129 -8.11 2.41 12.43
N ARG A 130 -7.14 2.45 13.36
CA ARG A 130 -7.32 3.09 14.67
C ARG A 130 -7.65 4.57 14.53
N LYS A 131 -6.89 5.36 13.76
CA LYS A 131 -7.13 6.80 13.66
C LYS A 131 -8.52 7.13 13.13
N LEU A 132 -8.98 6.36 12.15
CA LEU A 132 -10.30 6.53 11.56
C LEU A 132 -11.43 6.12 12.51
N LEU A 133 -11.28 4.99 13.19
CA LEU A 133 -12.30 4.48 14.11
C LEU A 133 -12.32 5.19 15.47
N PHE A 134 -11.20 5.78 15.90
CA PHE A 134 -11.15 6.62 17.10
C PHE A 134 -11.84 7.97 16.89
N VAL A 135 -11.81 8.52 15.67
CA VAL A 135 -12.64 9.70 15.31
C VAL A 135 -14.14 9.37 15.45
N THR A 136 -14.53 8.10 15.43
CA THR A 136 -15.94 7.64 15.58
C THR A 136 -16.31 7.07 16.97
N HIS A 137 -15.37 7.03 17.93
CA HIS A 137 -15.48 6.61 19.35
C HIS A 137 -15.74 5.11 19.71
N PHE A 138 -15.09 4.69 20.82
CA PHE A 138 -15.05 3.41 21.58
C PHE A 138 -14.05 2.31 21.14
N CYS A 139 -12.87 2.27 21.79
CA CYS A 139 -12.31 1.08 22.45
C CYS A 139 -11.04 1.46 23.23
N SER A 140 -11.18 1.58 24.55
CA SER A 140 -10.08 1.66 25.51
C SER A 140 -9.43 0.27 25.64
N ASP A 141 -8.58 -0.11 24.70
CA ASP A 141 -7.54 -1.11 24.98
C ASP A 141 -6.22 -0.36 25.14
N SER A 142 -5.94 -0.06 26.42
CA SER A 142 -4.62 0.29 26.91
C SER A 142 -3.71 -0.92 26.68
N SER A 143 -2.94 -0.86 25.60
CA SER A 143 -1.63 -1.49 25.58
C SER A 143 -0.67 -0.39 25.13
N ASP A 144 -0.05 0.25 26.12
CA ASP A 144 0.99 1.28 25.99
C ASP A 144 2.29 0.70 25.41
N ASP A 145 2.20 0.10 24.23
CA ASP A 145 3.37 -0.04 23.36
C ASP A 145 3.52 1.28 22.61
N GLU A 146 4.42 2.13 23.10
CA GLU A 146 4.87 3.33 22.40
C GLU A 146 5.23 2.97 20.95
N PHE A 147 4.50 3.56 20.00
CA PHE A 147 4.54 3.15 18.61
C PHE A 147 5.82 3.67 17.93
N GLU A 148 6.82 2.81 17.75
CA GLU A 148 8.07 3.14 17.04
C GLU A 148 7.91 3.41 15.52
N GLY A 149 6.67 3.36 15.00
CA GLY A 149 6.41 3.39 13.56
C GLY A 149 6.53 2.01 12.91
N PHE A 150 6.22 1.93 11.62
CA PHE A 150 6.59 0.77 10.80
C PHE A 150 8.03 0.93 10.31
N ARG A 151 8.95 1.24 11.22
CA ARG A 151 10.39 1.20 10.93
C ARG A 151 10.85 -0.24 10.86
N CYS A 152 11.86 -0.48 10.03
CA CYS A 152 12.53 -1.77 10.04
C CYS A 152 13.13 -1.96 11.43
N LYS A 153 12.74 -3.03 12.13
CA LYS A 153 13.25 -3.26 13.48
C LYS A 153 14.74 -3.56 13.39
N LYS A 154 15.51 -3.12 14.38
CA LYS A 154 16.94 -3.45 14.47
C LYS A 154 17.19 -4.96 14.37
N SER A 155 16.30 -5.77 14.96
CA SER A 155 16.33 -7.24 14.84
C SER A 155 16.15 -7.76 13.41
N GLU A 156 15.35 -7.08 12.59
CA GLU A 156 15.12 -7.50 11.20
C GLU A 156 16.30 -7.14 10.30
N LEU A 157 16.98 -6.03 10.59
CA LEU A 157 18.23 -5.66 9.94
C LEU A 157 19.35 -6.64 10.31
N THR A 158 19.43 -7.06 11.58
CA THR A 158 20.41 -8.07 12.00
C THR A 158 20.16 -9.42 11.32
N ASP A 159 18.90 -9.84 11.12
CA ASP A 159 18.59 -11.07 10.36
C ASP A 159 19.12 -11.01 8.91
N ILE A 160 18.97 -9.84 8.26
CA ILE A 160 19.43 -9.65 6.88
C ILE A 160 20.96 -9.62 6.84
N MET A 161 21.60 -8.95 7.80
CA MET A 161 23.05 -8.95 7.95
C MET A 161 23.62 -10.34 8.18
N GLU A 162 22.98 -11.13 9.04
CA GLU A 162 23.40 -12.50 9.30
C GLU A 162 23.23 -13.36 8.04
N ALA A 163 22.13 -13.18 7.31
CA ALA A 163 21.94 -13.82 6.01
C ALA A 163 23.02 -13.39 4.99
N LEU A 164 23.42 -12.11 4.97
CA LEU A 164 24.52 -11.62 4.10
C LEU A 164 25.87 -12.26 4.46
N LYS A 165 26.15 -12.42 5.75
CA LYS A 165 27.39 -13.06 6.24
C LYS A 165 27.43 -14.56 5.95
N ASN A 166 26.29 -15.23 6.01
CA ASN A 166 26.17 -16.68 5.87
C ASN A 166 25.74 -17.12 4.45
N GLY A 167 25.40 -16.18 3.57
CA GLY A 167 24.87 -16.43 2.24
C GLY A 167 25.92 -16.94 1.25
N CYS A 168 25.47 -17.70 0.26
CA CYS A 168 26.34 -18.23 -0.80
C CYS A 168 26.51 -17.20 -1.93
N THR A 169 27.01 -16.01 -1.63
CA THR A 169 27.21 -15.00 -2.66
C THR A 169 28.63 -15.09 -3.20
N LYS A 170 28.82 -15.61 -4.43
CA LYS A 170 30.02 -15.28 -5.23
C LYS A 170 30.13 -13.77 -5.54
N ASN A 171 29.13 -13.00 -5.12
CA ASN A 171 28.96 -11.58 -5.25
C ASN A 171 29.67 -10.82 -4.11
N SER A 172 30.97 -10.57 -4.27
CA SER A 172 31.82 -9.87 -3.28
C SER A 172 31.30 -8.49 -2.85
N SER A 173 30.45 -7.84 -3.65
CA SER A 173 29.92 -6.51 -3.35
C SER A 173 28.77 -6.52 -2.32
N LEU A 174 27.99 -7.60 -2.23
CA LEU A 174 26.89 -7.67 -1.26
C LEU A 174 27.39 -8.03 0.15
N THR A 175 28.47 -8.80 0.26
CA THR A 175 29.11 -9.14 1.54
C THR A 175 29.76 -7.95 2.24
N GLN A 176 29.97 -6.85 1.51
CA GLN A 176 30.55 -5.61 2.03
C GLN A 176 29.50 -4.61 2.53
N LEU A 177 28.20 -4.92 2.36
CA LEU A 177 27.14 -4.00 2.76
C LEU A 177 27.10 -3.81 4.28
N GLU A 178 27.15 -2.55 4.71
CA GLU A 178 27.04 -2.17 6.10
C GLU A 178 25.58 -1.92 6.51
N MET A 179 25.33 -1.93 7.83
CA MET A 179 24.00 -1.65 8.40
C MET A 179 23.34 -0.38 7.83
N PRO A 180 24.04 0.76 7.65
CA PRO A 180 23.42 1.97 7.12
C PRO A 180 22.95 1.81 5.67
N GLU A 181 23.65 1.00 4.86
CA GLU A 181 23.30 0.79 3.45
C GLU A 181 22.05 -0.10 3.34
N ILE A 182 21.97 -1.14 4.17
CA ILE A 182 20.79 -2.00 4.27
C ILE A 182 19.59 -1.17 4.78
N GLU A 183 19.81 -0.33 5.80
CA GLU A 183 18.76 0.55 6.32
C GLU A 183 18.29 1.55 5.26
N ASN A 184 19.21 2.15 4.50
CA ASN A 184 18.87 3.04 3.38
C ASN A 184 18.03 2.31 2.33
N TRP A 185 18.43 1.09 1.95
CA TRP A 185 17.67 0.28 1.00
C TRP A 185 16.25 -0.04 1.51
N MET A 186 16.12 -0.42 2.80
CA MET A 186 14.82 -0.72 3.40
C MET A 186 13.88 0.50 3.42
N ASN A 187 14.46 1.71 3.47
CA ASN A 187 13.74 2.98 3.53
C ASN A 187 13.83 3.79 2.22
N VAL A 188 14.20 3.16 1.10
CA VAL A 188 14.48 3.86 -0.18
C VAL A 188 13.34 4.72 -0.69
N ASP A 189 12.09 4.39 -0.34
CA ASP A 189 10.90 5.11 -0.75
C ASP A 189 10.32 6.05 0.31
N LYS A 190 10.99 6.23 1.44
CA LYS A 190 10.49 7.05 2.56
C LYS A 190 10.24 8.50 2.15
N ASN A 191 10.97 8.98 1.15
CA ASN A 191 10.88 10.35 0.63
C ASN A 191 10.30 10.43 -0.79
N ILE A 192 9.77 9.33 -1.34
CA ILE A 192 9.14 9.36 -2.66
C ILE A 192 7.70 9.86 -2.47
N PRO A 193 7.30 10.98 -3.09
CA PRO A 193 5.91 11.44 -3.05
C PRO A 193 4.99 10.33 -3.59
N VAL A 194 4.06 9.87 -2.77
CA VAL A 194 3.11 8.79 -3.15
C VAL A 194 1.93 9.35 -3.97
N THR A 195 1.75 10.67 -3.91
CA THR A 195 0.77 11.44 -4.69
C THR A 195 1.44 12.71 -5.20
N GLU A 196 1.03 13.21 -6.36
CA GLU A 196 1.33 14.58 -6.78
C GLU A 196 0.72 15.54 -5.76
N THR A 197 1.54 16.04 -4.83
CA THR A 197 1.13 17.08 -3.89
C THR A 197 1.18 18.39 -4.65
N LEU A 198 0.02 18.90 -5.07
CA LEU A 198 -0.06 20.25 -5.61
C LEU A 198 0.47 21.21 -4.54
N THR A 199 1.41 22.08 -4.90
CA THR A 199 1.87 23.11 -3.95
C THR A 199 0.75 24.10 -3.64
N GLU A 200 0.86 24.87 -2.55
CA GLU A 200 -0.09 25.95 -2.26
C GLU A 200 -0.21 26.92 -3.45
N GLU A 201 0.89 27.18 -4.18
CA GLU A 201 0.85 28.04 -5.37
C GLU A 201 0.07 27.41 -6.53
N GLU A 202 0.17 26.10 -6.72
CA GLU A 202 -0.58 25.35 -7.74
C GLU A 202 -2.07 25.26 -7.40
N LEU A 203 -2.39 25.15 -6.10
CA LEU A 203 -3.76 25.19 -5.59
C LEU A 203 -4.39 26.59 -5.84
N ILE A 204 -3.63 27.65 -5.53
CA ILE A 204 -4.05 29.04 -5.76
C ILE A 204 -4.25 29.28 -7.27
N ARG A 205 -3.36 28.80 -8.14
CA ARG A 205 -3.55 28.90 -9.60
C ARG A 205 -4.81 28.19 -10.08
N LYS A 206 -5.10 26.99 -9.57
CA LYS A 206 -6.33 26.25 -9.90
C LYS A 206 -7.60 26.90 -9.36
N MET A 207 -7.52 27.68 -8.28
CA MET A 207 -8.66 28.45 -7.76
C MET A 207 -8.87 29.79 -8.47
N ILE A 208 -7.81 30.38 -9.04
CA ILE A 208 -7.87 31.68 -9.73
C ILE A 208 -8.20 31.52 -11.22
N ALA A 209 -7.89 30.39 -11.84
CA ALA A 209 -8.29 30.09 -13.21
C ALA A 209 -9.66 29.37 -13.23
N PRO A 210 -10.77 30.04 -13.57
CA PRO A 210 -11.98 29.32 -13.98
C PRO A 210 -11.63 28.46 -15.21
N GLU A 211 -12.15 27.23 -15.25
CA GLU A 211 -11.94 26.29 -16.35
C GLU A 211 -12.22 26.97 -17.70
N GLU A 212 -11.16 27.26 -18.47
CA GLU A 212 -11.33 27.36 -19.92
C GLU A 212 -11.60 25.92 -20.39
N GLU A 213 -12.82 25.69 -20.91
CA GLU A 213 -13.10 24.57 -21.79
C GLU A 213 -12.12 24.65 -22.97
N THR A 214 -10.96 24.01 -22.87
CA THR A 214 -10.11 23.75 -24.02
C THR A 214 -10.75 22.62 -24.80
N ASN A 215 -11.57 23.05 -25.75
CA ASN A 215 -12.17 22.28 -26.81
C ASN A 215 -11.06 21.82 -27.78
N ASP A 216 -10.18 20.92 -27.36
CA ASP A 216 -9.15 20.33 -28.21
C ASP A 216 -9.68 19.07 -28.90
N ILE A 217 -10.66 19.27 -29.77
CA ILE A 217 -10.80 18.47 -30.98
C ILE A 217 -10.08 19.24 -32.09
N LEU A 218 -9.14 18.55 -32.75
CA LEU A 218 -8.29 18.98 -33.89
C LEU A 218 -6.86 19.37 -33.51
N HIS A 219 -5.97 18.38 -33.48
CA HIS A 219 -4.91 18.22 -34.48
C HIS A 219 -4.07 16.99 -34.14
N LEU A 220 -4.29 15.88 -34.84
CA LEU A 220 -3.31 14.83 -35.14
C LEU A 220 -3.90 13.93 -36.24
N PHE A 221 -3.80 14.40 -37.47
CA PHE A 221 -3.24 13.56 -38.53
C PHE A 221 -1.74 13.84 -38.56
#